data_AF-A0A5D0N943-F1
#
_entry.id   AF-A0A5D0N943-F1
#
_cell.length_a   1.000
_cell.length_b   1.000
_cell.length_c   1.000
_cell.angle_alpha   90.00
_cell.angle_beta   90.00
_cell.angle_gamma   90.00
#
_symmetry.space_group_name_H-M   'P 1'
#
loop_
_entity.id
_entity.type
_entity.pdbx_description
1 polymer ?
#
loop_
_entity_poly.entity_id
_entity_poly.type
_entity_poly.pdbx_seq_one_letter_code
_entity_poly.pdbx_strand_id
1 'polypeptide(L)'
;MMTAALFTATALRLNPADLYEFQDAETGATQARLIEMARVRSPRGSFLTPDQVQTPRLTFAVRAPDGSTLMYADRAEHLKLNPIAPQMAFIGPDGTILGRLEYDSHSTFHGGGRVLGTTDQGLNLTPAARLLDANGRPFADLVFEQPPNLDRPTLPDGRDARTVRWTAPNGAHLAERRNGDLHIDNRVTGAWRALLIGSYLATAFEFHLPIANGDPTETPPEIYPGFTNVHTAYDDFQHRFVAEYSTPTRTRASSAVFRPGVQRAHLEHLYKLVFPIAVAIAAIVLVIRFLT
;
A
#
# COMPACT_ATOMS: atom_id res chain seq x y z
N MET A 1 14.22 8.31 -29.21
CA MET A 1 13.84 8.46 -27.79
C MET A 1 15.02 8.02 -26.96
N MET A 2 15.59 8.88 -26.11
CA MET A 2 16.56 8.43 -25.11
C MET A 2 15.82 7.60 -24.08
N THR A 3 16.20 6.34 -23.90
CA THR A 3 15.68 5.51 -22.80
C THR A 3 16.25 6.09 -21.50
N ALA A 4 15.39 6.53 -20.60
CA ALA A 4 15.82 7.10 -19.32
C ALA A 4 16.69 6.10 -18.55
N ALA A 5 17.80 6.56 -17.98
CA ALA A 5 18.82 5.71 -17.37
C ALA A 5 18.28 4.84 -16.21
N LEU A 6 17.22 5.31 -15.52
CA LEU A 6 16.43 4.51 -14.57
C LEU A 6 15.95 3.17 -15.16
N PHE A 7 15.47 3.18 -16.41
CA PHE A 7 14.93 2.00 -17.08
C PHE A 7 16.00 1.15 -17.79
N THR A 8 17.28 1.45 -17.58
CA THR A 8 18.39 0.63 -18.08
C THR A 8 19.30 0.12 -16.95
N ALA A 9 19.26 0.74 -15.77
CA ALA A 9 20.05 0.34 -14.61
C ALA A 9 19.70 -1.07 -14.12
N THR A 10 20.67 -1.97 -14.06
CA THR A 10 20.51 -3.39 -13.67
C THR A 10 20.31 -3.57 -12.16
N ALA A 11 20.78 -2.61 -11.38
CA ALA A 11 20.60 -2.55 -9.94
C ALA A 11 20.26 -1.12 -9.48
N LEU A 12 19.23 -0.99 -8.63
CA LEU A 12 18.73 0.29 -8.16
C LEU A 12 18.63 0.31 -6.64
N ARG A 13 19.02 1.42 -6.04
CA ARG A 13 18.84 1.71 -4.62
C ARG A 13 17.81 2.82 -4.43
N LEU A 14 16.91 2.64 -3.47
CA LEU A 14 16.07 3.72 -2.99
C LEU A 14 16.76 4.42 -1.82
N ASN A 15 17.13 5.69 -1.98
CA ASN A 15 17.72 6.52 -0.94
C ASN A 15 16.63 7.32 -0.20
N PRO A 16 16.30 6.99 1.07
CA PRO A 16 15.20 7.61 1.80
C PRO A 16 15.53 9.00 2.40
N ALA A 17 16.79 9.43 2.37
CA ALA A 17 17.23 10.63 3.09
C ALA A 17 16.77 11.95 2.45
N ASP A 18 16.34 11.94 1.18
CA ASP A 18 16.00 13.15 0.41
C ASP A 18 14.83 12.89 -0.58
N LEU A 19 13.59 12.94 -0.08
CA LEU A 19 12.36 12.74 -0.87
C LEU A 19 12.30 11.45 -1.71
N TYR A 20 13.08 10.42 -1.34
CA TYR A 20 13.21 9.16 -2.07
C TYR A 20 13.80 9.33 -3.48
N GLU A 21 15.12 9.14 -3.58
CA GLU A 21 15.80 9.06 -4.87
C GLU A 21 16.00 7.61 -5.31
N PHE A 22 15.78 7.34 -6.59
CA PHE A 22 16.35 6.16 -7.23
C PHE A 22 17.78 6.45 -7.64
N GLN A 23 18.71 5.65 -7.14
CA GLN A 23 20.12 5.71 -7.47
C GLN A 23 20.54 4.41 -8.15
N ASP A 24 21.51 4.49 -9.05
CA ASP A 24 22.22 3.31 -9.52
C ASP A 24 22.99 2.71 -8.33
N ALA A 25 22.81 1.41 -8.08
CA ALA A 25 23.33 0.80 -6.85
C ALA A 25 24.86 0.70 -6.84
N GLU A 26 25.51 0.67 -8.00
CA GLU A 26 26.97 0.54 -8.14
C GLU A 26 27.66 1.89 -8.00
N THR A 27 27.15 2.90 -8.69
CA THR A 27 27.78 4.23 -8.80
C THR A 27 27.24 5.25 -7.80
N GLY A 28 26.05 5.01 -7.24
CA GLY A 28 25.32 5.98 -6.42
C GLY A 28 24.75 7.16 -7.22
N ALA A 29 24.84 7.14 -8.55
CA ALA A 29 24.34 8.22 -9.39
C ALA A 29 22.81 8.26 -9.35
N THR A 30 22.24 9.43 -9.09
CA THR A 30 20.78 9.65 -9.10
C THR A 30 20.21 9.42 -10.50
N GLN A 31 19.29 8.47 -10.59
CA GLN A 31 18.58 8.07 -11.81
C GLN A 31 17.19 8.67 -11.91
N ALA A 32 16.54 8.90 -10.76
CA ALA A 32 15.27 9.61 -10.67
C ALA A 32 14.99 10.07 -9.24
N ARG A 33 14.04 11.00 -9.10
CA ARG A 33 13.56 11.52 -7.83
C ARG A 33 12.05 11.40 -7.73
N LEU A 34 11.54 11.13 -6.54
CA LEU A 34 10.12 11.24 -6.28
C LEU A 34 9.76 12.67 -5.90
N ILE A 35 8.71 13.19 -6.52
CA ILE A 35 8.12 14.49 -6.22
C ILE A 35 6.65 14.28 -5.88
N GLU A 36 6.22 14.68 -4.68
CA GLU A 36 4.81 14.70 -4.33
C GLU A 36 4.08 15.68 -5.26
N MET A 37 3.06 15.18 -5.94
CA MET A 37 2.25 15.96 -6.88
C MET A 37 0.91 16.33 -6.27
N ALA A 38 0.33 15.41 -5.48
CA ALA A 38 -0.97 15.61 -4.85
C ALA A 38 -1.13 14.76 -3.59
N ARG A 39 -1.86 15.31 -2.64
CA ARG A 39 -2.38 14.60 -1.47
C ARG A 39 -3.86 14.92 -1.31
N VAL A 40 -4.70 13.92 -1.52
CA VAL A 40 -6.15 14.04 -1.43
C VAL A 40 -6.59 13.33 -0.16
N ARG A 41 -7.34 14.01 0.72
CA ARG A 41 -7.97 13.35 1.87
C ARG A 41 -9.39 12.91 1.50
N SER A 42 -9.85 11.85 2.16
CA SER A 42 -11.27 11.56 2.28
C SER A 42 -11.94 12.80 2.90
N PRO A 43 -13.14 13.18 2.46
CA PRO A 43 -13.99 14.05 3.27
C PRO A 43 -14.21 13.43 4.65
N ARG A 44 -14.81 14.20 5.57
CA ARG A 44 -14.93 13.89 7.01
C ARG A 44 -15.81 12.65 7.35
N GLY A 45 -15.92 11.68 6.45
CA GLY A 45 -16.57 10.40 6.64
C GLY A 45 -15.94 9.55 7.74
N SER A 46 -16.77 8.67 8.30
CA SER A 46 -16.40 7.72 9.36
C SER A 46 -16.60 6.28 8.88
N PHE A 47 -16.02 5.29 9.56
CA PHE A 47 -16.11 3.86 9.18
C PHE A 47 -17.55 3.34 8.92
N LEU A 48 -18.56 3.88 9.60
CA LEU A 48 -19.96 3.40 9.54
C LEU A 48 -20.77 4.02 8.40
N THR A 49 -20.29 5.15 7.90
CA THR A 49 -20.81 5.87 6.75
C THR A 49 -19.57 6.34 6.00
N PRO A 50 -18.88 5.44 5.27
CA PRO A 50 -17.90 5.92 4.32
C PRO A 50 -18.68 6.87 3.42
N ASP A 51 -18.29 8.13 3.43
CA ASP A 51 -18.74 9.04 2.39
C ASP A 51 -18.47 8.30 1.07
N GLN A 52 -19.42 8.27 0.14
CA GLN A 52 -19.17 7.74 -1.22
C GLN A 52 -18.08 8.53 -1.97
N VAL A 53 -17.42 9.43 -1.27
CA VAL A 53 -16.54 10.44 -1.77
C VAL A 53 -15.13 9.92 -1.61
N GLN A 54 -14.59 9.52 -2.76
CA GLN A 54 -13.19 9.48 -3.13
C GLN A 54 -12.19 8.96 -2.08
N THR A 55 -11.57 7.83 -2.39
CA THR A 55 -10.47 7.28 -1.60
C THR A 55 -9.36 8.32 -1.43
N PRO A 56 -8.88 8.55 -0.19
CA PRO A 56 -7.74 9.41 0.04
C PRO A 56 -6.57 8.90 -0.77
N ARG A 57 -5.72 9.79 -1.28
CA ARG A 57 -4.68 9.45 -2.24
C ARG A 57 -3.43 10.24 -2.00
N LEU A 58 -2.34 9.63 -2.44
CA LEU A 58 -1.05 10.26 -2.50
C LEU A 58 -0.40 9.91 -3.83
N THR A 59 -0.04 10.95 -4.58
CA THR A 59 0.50 10.79 -5.94
C THR A 59 1.89 11.38 -6.00
N PHE A 60 2.83 10.58 -6.48
CA PHE A 60 4.19 11.00 -6.78
C PHE A 60 4.46 10.98 -8.28
N ALA A 61 5.20 11.96 -8.77
CA ALA A 61 5.88 11.87 -10.05
C ALA A 61 7.30 11.32 -9.83
N VAL A 62 7.66 10.30 -10.59
CA VAL A 62 9.05 9.82 -10.70
C VAL A 62 9.70 10.61 -11.82
N ARG A 63 10.58 11.56 -11.46
CA ARG A 63 11.23 12.47 -12.41
C ARG A 63 12.67 12.09 -12.69
N ALA A 64 13.07 12.13 -13.95
CA ALA A 64 14.46 12.00 -14.36
C ALA A 64 15.29 13.24 -13.92
N PRO A 65 16.63 13.16 -13.95
CA PRO A 65 17.51 14.28 -13.58
C PRO A 65 17.32 15.52 -14.46
N ASP A 66 16.84 15.36 -15.70
CA ASP A 66 16.52 16.46 -16.61
C ASP A 66 15.17 17.14 -16.30
N GLY A 67 14.44 16.65 -15.28
CA GLY A 67 13.16 17.18 -14.84
C GLY A 67 11.93 16.57 -15.54
N SER A 68 12.12 15.70 -16.54
CA SER A 68 11.02 15.02 -17.23
C SER A 68 10.34 13.98 -16.32
N THR A 69 9.02 13.87 -16.41
CA THR A 69 8.26 12.81 -15.70
C THR A 69 8.39 11.50 -16.45
N LEU A 70 8.87 10.46 -15.77
CA LEU A 70 9.02 9.11 -16.32
C LEU A 70 7.76 8.25 -16.10
N MET A 71 7.16 8.38 -14.93
CA MET A 71 5.91 7.72 -14.54
C MET A 71 5.35 8.41 -13.29
N TYR A 72 4.09 8.11 -12.97
CA TYR A 72 3.47 8.44 -11.70
C TYR A 72 3.28 7.17 -10.86
N ALA A 73 3.50 7.30 -9.56
CA ALA A 73 3.12 6.29 -8.57
C ALA A 73 1.96 6.86 -7.76
N ASP A 74 0.79 6.24 -7.87
CA ASP A 74 -0.45 6.72 -7.27
C ASP A 74 -0.95 5.72 -6.24
N ARG A 75 -0.85 6.09 -4.97
CA ARG A 75 -1.23 5.26 -3.84
C ARG A 75 -2.62 5.67 -3.38
N ALA A 76 -3.53 4.70 -3.33
CA ALA A 76 -4.75 4.83 -2.55
C ALA A 76 -4.36 4.76 -1.07
N GLU A 77 -4.66 5.78 -0.27
CA GLU A 77 -4.43 5.78 1.17
C GLU A 77 -5.54 5.04 1.92
N HIS A 78 -5.23 4.62 3.14
CA HIS A 78 -6.22 3.97 4.00
C HIS A 78 -7.23 4.99 4.51
N LEU A 79 -8.50 4.61 4.46
CA LEU A 79 -9.47 5.15 5.40
C LEU A 79 -9.07 4.74 6.82
N LYS A 80 -9.17 5.68 7.77
CA LYS A 80 -8.78 5.44 9.18
C LYS A 80 -9.45 4.16 9.69
N LEU A 81 -8.65 3.21 10.20
CA LEU A 81 -9.06 1.88 10.71
C LEU A 81 -9.44 0.83 9.64
N ASN A 82 -9.16 1.06 8.34
CA ASN A 82 -9.29 0.02 7.31
C ASN A 82 -8.05 -0.90 7.31
N PRO A 83 -8.22 -2.22 7.52
CA PRO A 83 -7.12 -3.18 7.54
C PRO A 83 -6.66 -3.67 6.16
N ILE A 84 -7.35 -3.29 5.08
CA ILE A 84 -6.93 -3.58 3.70
C ILE A 84 -5.73 -2.70 3.36
N ALA A 85 -4.61 -3.33 2.98
CA ALA A 85 -3.41 -2.64 2.56
C ALA A 85 -3.64 -1.80 1.28
N PRO A 86 -2.94 -0.67 1.14
CA PRO A 86 -3.24 0.34 0.14
C PRO A 86 -2.77 -0.12 -1.23
N GLN A 87 -3.64 -0.07 -2.24
CA GLN A 87 -3.23 -0.33 -3.62
C GLN A 87 -2.34 0.81 -4.13
N MET A 88 -1.30 0.46 -4.89
CA MET A 88 -0.52 1.43 -5.65
C MET A 88 -0.67 1.16 -7.14
N ALA A 89 -1.04 2.18 -7.90
CA ALA A 89 -1.11 2.15 -9.36
C ALA A 89 0.13 2.84 -9.96
N PHE A 90 0.60 2.31 -11.08
CA PHE A 90 1.72 2.86 -11.85
C PHE A 90 1.19 3.38 -13.17
N ILE A 91 1.44 4.65 -13.46
CA ILE A 91 0.87 5.36 -14.61
C ILE A 91 1.99 5.95 -15.45
N GLY A 92 1.91 5.77 -16.76
CA GLY A 92 2.80 6.41 -17.72
C GLY A 92 2.67 7.94 -17.71
N PRO A 93 3.61 8.65 -18.33
CA PRO A 93 3.59 10.11 -18.38
C PRO A 93 2.39 10.65 -19.20
N ASP A 94 1.80 9.81 -20.03
CA ASP A 94 0.60 10.07 -20.86
C ASP A 94 -0.72 9.78 -20.13
N GLY A 95 -0.69 9.31 -18.88
CA GLY A 95 -1.88 8.89 -18.14
C GLY A 95 -2.27 7.42 -18.35
N THR A 96 -1.54 6.68 -19.19
CA THR A 96 -1.81 5.25 -19.42
C THR A 96 -1.47 4.44 -18.18
N ILE A 97 -2.41 3.63 -17.69
CA ILE A 97 -2.14 2.73 -16.56
C ILE A 97 -1.21 1.61 -17.04
N LEU A 98 -0.04 1.51 -16.41
CA LEU A 98 0.93 0.45 -16.70
C LEU A 98 0.57 -0.83 -15.93
N GLY A 99 0.07 -0.68 -14.70
CA GLY A 99 -0.26 -1.79 -13.81
C GLY A 99 -0.48 -1.34 -12.38
N ARG A 100 -0.67 -2.31 -11.49
CA ARG A 100 -1.04 -2.09 -10.08
C ARG A 100 -0.36 -3.10 -9.18
N LEU A 101 -0.06 -2.72 -7.94
CA LEU A 101 0.39 -3.63 -6.89
C LEU A 101 -0.74 -3.82 -5.88
N GLU A 102 -1.13 -5.06 -5.65
CA GLU A 102 -2.09 -5.47 -4.63
C GLU A 102 -1.38 -6.30 -3.56
N TYR A 103 -1.48 -5.88 -2.31
CA TYR A 103 -0.91 -6.63 -1.18
C TYR A 103 -1.78 -7.83 -0.82
N ASP A 104 -1.16 -8.89 -0.30
CA ASP A 104 -1.91 -10.07 0.12
C ASP A 104 -2.72 -9.80 1.40
N SER A 105 -3.97 -9.37 1.21
CA SER A 105 -4.91 -9.14 2.30
C SER A 105 -5.09 -10.38 3.18
N HIS A 106 -5.09 -11.60 2.62
CA HIS A 106 -5.28 -12.83 3.40
C HIS A 106 -4.22 -13.00 4.49
N SER A 107 -2.95 -12.78 4.15
CA SER A 107 -1.83 -12.88 5.10
C SER A 107 -1.91 -11.81 6.20
N THR A 108 -2.43 -10.61 5.89
CA THR A 108 -2.66 -9.54 6.87
C THR A 108 -3.73 -9.91 7.92
N PHE A 109 -4.76 -10.68 7.53
CA PHE A 109 -5.90 -10.99 8.41
C PHE A 109 -5.75 -12.29 9.21
N HIS A 110 -5.16 -13.31 8.62
CA HIS A 110 -5.14 -14.65 9.23
C HIS A 110 -3.90 -14.92 10.09
N GLY A 111 -3.01 -13.94 10.26
CA GLY A 111 -1.88 -14.01 11.20
C GLY A 111 -0.83 -15.08 10.85
N GLY A 112 -0.95 -15.71 9.68
CA GLY A 112 -0.05 -16.71 9.14
C GLY A 112 -0.10 -16.63 7.63
N GLY A 113 1.04 -16.35 7.02
CA GLY A 113 1.13 -16.17 5.57
C GLY A 113 0.78 -17.46 4.84
N ARG A 114 0.05 -17.34 3.73
CA ARG A 114 -0.17 -18.49 2.83
C ARG A 114 1.19 -18.97 2.32
N VAL A 115 1.45 -20.27 2.34
CA VAL A 115 2.67 -20.82 1.71
C VAL A 115 2.32 -21.18 0.26
N LEU A 116 3.01 -20.56 -0.69
CA LEU A 116 2.86 -20.85 -2.12
C LEU A 116 3.64 -22.09 -2.54
N GLY A 117 4.70 -22.40 -1.81
CA GLY A 117 5.58 -23.54 -2.05
C GLY A 117 6.80 -23.48 -1.15
N THR A 118 7.75 -24.35 -1.43
CA THR A 118 9.02 -24.45 -0.70
C THR A 118 10.17 -24.42 -1.70
N THR A 119 11.24 -23.72 -1.40
CA THR A 119 12.47 -23.72 -2.20
C THR A 119 13.26 -25.01 -2.00
N ASP A 120 14.23 -25.27 -2.87
CA ASP A 120 15.14 -26.43 -2.73
C ASP A 120 15.93 -26.40 -1.41
N GLN A 121 16.13 -25.22 -0.84
CA GLN A 121 16.78 -25.01 0.46
C GLN A 121 15.83 -25.18 1.65
N GLY A 122 14.57 -25.56 1.42
CA GLY A 122 13.57 -25.77 2.47
C GLY A 122 12.91 -24.49 3.00
N LEU A 123 13.03 -23.36 2.30
CA LEU A 123 12.40 -22.10 2.69
C LEU A 123 10.97 -22.03 2.17
N ASN A 124 10.02 -21.57 2.98
CA ASN A 124 8.66 -21.29 2.55
C ASN A 124 8.63 -20.05 1.67
N LEU A 125 7.94 -20.14 0.54
CA LEU A 125 7.61 -19.00 -0.32
C LEU A 125 6.29 -18.41 0.12
N THR A 126 6.33 -17.25 0.75
CA THR A 126 5.13 -16.57 1.26
C THR A 126 4.84 -15.35 0.38
N PRO A 127 3.59 -15.10 -0.03
CA PRO A 127 3.24 -13.95 -0.85
C PRO A 127 3.32 -12.68 0.00
N ALA A 128 4.01 -11.66 -0.53
CA ALA A 128 3.94 -10.29 -0.03
C ALA A 128 2.85 -9.49 -0.77
N ALA A 129 2.89 -9.55 -2.09
CA ALA A 129 2.00 -8.78 -2.96
C ALA A 129 1.93 -9.43 -4.35
N ARG A 130 1.00 -8.94 -5.16
CA ARG A 130 0.80 -9.33 -6.55
C ARG A 130 0.83 -8.10 -7.43
N LEU A 131 1.68 -8.15 -8.44
CA LEU A 131 1.76 -7.16 -9.49
C LEU A 131 0.78 -7.56 -10.59
N LEU A 132 -0.07 -6.63 -11.00
CA LEU A 132 -1.06 -6.76 -12.05
C LEU A 132 -0.71 -5.86 -13.22
N ASP A 133 -1.02 -6.30 -14.44
CA ASP A 133 -0.91 -5.47 -15.63
C ASP A 133 -2.03 -4.41 -15.70
N ALA A 134 -2.02 -3.61 -16.77
CA ALA A 134 -3.04 -2.60 -17.04
C ALA A 134 -4.49 -3.13 -17.00
N ASN A 135 -4.68 -4.39 -17.41
CA ASN A 135 -5.97 -5.08 -17.50
C ASN A 135 -6.34 -5.86 -16.22
N GLY A 136 -5.54 -5.74 -15.16
CA GLY A 136 -5.77 -6.47 -13.89
C GLY A 136 -5.38 -7.95 -13.95
N ARG A 137 -4.60 -8.38 -14.95
CA ARG A 137 -4.13 -9.76 -15.03
C ARG A 137 -2.86 -9.94 -14.20
N PRO A 138 -2.69 -11.08 -13.50
CA PRO A 138 -1.46 -11.37 -12.77
C PRO A 138 -0.22 -11.28 -13.66
N PHE A 139 0.68 -10.38 -13.30
CA PHE A 139 1.94 -10.15 -13.99
C PHE A 139 3.11 -10.83 -13.28
N ALA A 140 3.20 -10.65 -11.96
CA ALA A 140 4.20 -11.30 -11.12
C ALA A 140 3.70 -11.38 -9.68
N ASP A 141 4.13 -12.41 -8.97
CA ASP A 141 3.97 -12.51 -7.53
C ASP A 141 5.25 -12.04 -6.85
N LEU A 142 5.11 -11.15 -5.86
CA LEU A 142 6.16 -10.78 -4.95
C LEU A 142 6.13 -11.78 -3.81
N VAL A 143 7.19 -12.55 -3.67
CA VAL A 143 7.32 -13.58 -2.65
C VAL A 143 8.51 -13.28 -1.75
N PHE A 144 8.37 -13.54 -0.46
CA PHE A 144 9.50 -13.56 0.45
C PHE A 144 9.82 -14.99 0.84
N GLU A 145 11.11 -15.28 0.91
CA GLU A 145 11.58 -16.56 1.43
C GLU A 145 11.59 -16.48 2.95
N GLN A 146 10.90 -17.41 3.60
CA GLN A 146 10.82 -17.48 5.05
C GLN A 146 11.21 -18.88 5.51
N PRO A 147 12.11 -19.00 6.49
CA PRO A 147 12.39 -20.29 7.10
C PRO A 147 11.13 -20.89 7.74
N PRO A 148 10.99 -22.23 7.78
CA PRO A 148 9.86 -22.89 8.41
C PRO A 148 9.68 -22.55 9.90
N ASN A 149 10.77 -22.24 10.60
CA ASN A 149 10.76 -21.86 12.01
C ASN A 149 10.47 -20.36 12.24
N LEU A 150 10.19 -19.61 11.17
CA LEU A 150 9.93 -18.16 11.18
C LEU A 150 11.08 -17.30 11.70
N ASP A 151 12.26 -17.89 11.95
CA ASP A 151 13.44 -17.13 12.33
C ASP A 151 13.84 -16.18 11.20
N ARG A 152 14.63 -15.16 11.56
CA ARG A 152 15.30 -14.30 10.58
C ARG A 152 16.77 -14.71 10.47
N PRO A 153 17.10 -15.84 9.82
CA PRO A 153 18.47 -16.24 9.66
C PRO A 153 19.15 -15.21 8.77
N THR A 154 20.33 -14.84 9.19
CA THR A 154 21.28 -14.28 8.25
C THR A 154 21.70 -15.44 7.32
N LEU A 155 21.53 -15.29 6.00
CA LEU A 155 22.02 -16.29 5.04
C LEU A 155 23.55 -16.47 5.24
N PRO A 156 24.14 -17.62 4.84
CA PRO A 156 25.57 -17.91 5.07
C PRO A 156 26.57 -16.86 4.54
N ASP A 157 26.11 -15.93 3.72
CA ASP A 157 26.85 -14.80 3.16
C ASP A 157 26.56 -13.45 3.84
N GLY A 158 25.89 -13.44 5.00
CA GLY A 158 25.64 -12.23 5.78
C GLY A 158 24.35 -11.48 5.44
N ARG A 159 23.51 -11.99 4.52
CA ARG A 159 22.28 -11.31 4.05
C ARG A 159 21.07 -11.54 4.96
N ASP A 160 20.14 -10.58 5.06
CA ASP A 160 18.83 -10.78 5.70
C ASP A 160 17.99 -11.78 4.89
N ALA A 161 17.37 -12.76 5.57
CA ALA A 161 16.54 -13.80 4.94
C ALA A 161 15.32 -13.27 4.18
N ARG A 162 14.84 -12.05 4.45
CA ARG A 162 13.67 -11.48 3.74
C ARG A 162 14.05 -10.92 2.37
N THR A 163 14.64 -11.76 1.53
CA THR A 163 14.80 -11.45 0.11
C THR A 163 13.42 -11.51 -0.54
N VAL A 164 12.94 -10.38 -1.06
CA VAL A 164 11.71 -10.32 -1.86
C VAL A 164 12.08 -10.63 -3.30
N ARG A 165 11.37 -11.55 -3.94
CA ARG A 165 11.55 -11.94 -5.34
C ARG A 165 10.28 -11.68 -6.13
N TRP A 166 10.45 -11.18 -7.33
CA TRP A 166 9.39 -11.02 -8.31
C TRP A 166 9.40 -12.23 -9.24
N THR A 167 8.38 -13.05 -9.13
CA THR A 167 8.26 -14.31 -9.86
C THR A 167 7.09 -14.21 -10.83
N ALA A 168 7.35 -14.42 -12.11
CA ALA A 168 6.31 -14.50 -13.12
C ALA A 168 5.42 -15.74 -12.92
N PRO A 169 4.19 -15.78 -13.47
CA PRO A 169 3.28 -16.92 -13.35
C PRO A 169 3.87 -18.26 -13.82
N ASN A 170 4.84 -18.23 -14.73
CA ASN A 170 5.55 -19.42 -15.23
C ASN A 170 6.75 -19.84 -14.35
N GLY A 171 6.95 -19.20 -13.19
CA GLY A 171 8.06 -19.44 -12.28
C GLY A 171 9.36 -18.71 -12.64
N ALA A 172 9.39 -17.92 -13.72
CA ALA A 172 10.58 -17.17 -14.09
C ALA A 172 10.85 -16.05 -13.08
N HIS A 173 12.10 -15.96 -12.62
CA HIS A 173 12.56 -14.88 -11.75
C HIS A 173 12.82 -13.61 -12.57
N LEU A 174 12.17 -12.50 -12.21
CA LEU A 174 12.24 -11.24 -12.94
C LEU A 174 13.13 -10.20 -12.26
N ALA A 175 13.07 -10.14 -10.93
CA ALA A 175 13.86 -9.24 -10.10
C ALA A 175 13.88 -9.72 -8.66
N GLU A 176 14.80 -9.17 -7.88
CA GLU A 176 14.97 -9.46 -6.48
C GLU A 176 15.45 -8.24 -5.71
N ARG A 177 15.01 -8.13 -4.46
CA ARG A 177 15.51 -7.15 -3.52
C ARG A 177 16.58 -7.80 -2.64
N ARG A 178 17.83 -7.39 -2.81
CA ARG A 178 18.99 -7.88 -2.05
C ARG A 178 19.64 -6.73 -1.31
N ASN A 179 19.83 -6.86 0.00
CA ASN A 179 20.49 -5.84 0.84
C ASN A 179 19.88 -4.43 0.70
N GLY A 180 18.57 -4.35 0.46
CA GLY A 180 17.88 -3.09 0.22
C GLY A 180 17.80 -2.69 -1.26
N ASP A 181 18.67 -3.19 -2.13
CA ASP A 181 18.75 -2.83 -3.54
C ASP A 181 17.88 -3.75 -4.42
N LEU A 182 17.25 -3.19 -5.45
CA LEU A 182 16.49 -3.91 -6.47
C LEU A 182 17.43 -4.31 -7.61
N HIS A 183 17.61 -5.61 -7.82
CA HIS A 183 18.31 -6.18 -8.98
C HIS A 183 17.29 -6.71 -9.97
N ILE A 184 17.40 -6.29 -11.24
CA ILE A 184 16.44 -6.64 -12.30
C ILE A 184 17.14 -7.51 -13.34
N ASP A 185 16.51 -8.61 -13.74
CA ASP A 185 17.00 -9.45 -14.83
C ASP A 185 17.10 -8.65 -16.14
N ASN A 186 18.23 -8.78 -16.84
CA ASN A 186 18.52 -8.01 -18.06
C ASN A 186 17.52 -8.24 -19.20
N ARG A 187 16.78 -9.36 -19.17
CA ARG A 187 15.73 -9.67 -20.15
C ARG A 187 14.46 -8.86 -19.92
N VAL A 188 14.31 -8.23 -18.76
CA VAL A 188 13.12 -7.42 -18.44
C VAL A 188 13.26 -6.02 -19.03
N THR A 189 12.41 -5.71 -20.01
CA THR A 189 12.43 -4.44 -20.76
C THR A 189 11.06 -3.77 -20.80
N GLY A 190 11.03 -2.48 -21.16
CA GLY A 190 9.79 -1.73 -21.41
C GLY A 190 8.92 -1.59 -20.16
N ALA A 191 7.59 -1.67 -20.33
CA ALA A 191 6.62 -1.49 -19.25
C ALA A 191 6.82 -2.45 -18.08
N TRP A 192 7.34 -3.66 -18.34
CA TRP A 192 7.64 -4.64 -17.30
C TRP A 192 8.66 -4.11 -16.31
N ARG A 193 9.69 -3.43 -16.82
CA ARG A 193 10.73 -2.84 -15.98
C ARG A 193 10.20 -1.70 -15.13
N ALA A 194 9.37 -0.84 -15.71
CA ALA A 194 8.70 0.23 -14.98
C ALA A 194 7.83 -0.32 -13.83
N LEU A 195 7.11 -1.43 -14.07
CA LEU A 195 6.31 -2.09 -13.04
C LEU A 195 7.16 -2.68 -11.91
N LEU A 196 8.30 -3.32 -12.21
CA LEU A 196 9.21 -3.82 -11.18
C LEU A 196 9.77 -2.69 -10.32
N ILE A 197 10.20 -1.59 -10.94
CA ILE A 197 10.71 -0.40 -10.23
C ILE A 197 9.61 0.25 -9.38
N GLY A 198 8.42 0.42 -9.94
CA GLY A 198 7.25 0.94 -9.22
C GLY A 198 6.85 0.05 -8.04
N SER A 199 6.86 -1.27 -8.21
CA SER A 199 6.53 -2.18 -7.11
C SER A 199 7.59 -2.20 -6.00
N TYR A 200 8.88 -2.03 -6.33
CA TYR A 200 9.92 -1.83 -5.33
C TYR A 200 9.67 -0.55 -4.51
N LEU A 201 9.26 0.53 -5.16
CA LEU A 201 8.80 1.75 -4.50
C LEU A 201 7.62 1.50 -3.57
N ALA A 202 6.60 0.79 -4.06
CA ALA A 202 5.42 0.46 -3.27
C ALA A 202 5.79 -0.31 -2.00
N THR A 203 6.66 -1.32 -2.10
CA THR A 203 7.12 -2.09 -0.93
C THR A 203 7.89 -1.25 0.08
N ALA A 204 8.57 -0.17 -0.35
CA ALA A 204 9.21 0.76 0.57
C ALA A 204 8.20 1.67 1.30
N PHE A 205 7.07 1.96 0.66
CA PHE A 205 6.00 2.82 1.18
C PHE A 205 4.80 2.05 1.76
N GLU A 206 4.93 0.75 1.97
CA GLU A 206 3.82 -0.08 2.48
C GLU A 206 3.25 0.50 3.79
N PHE A 207 4.11 0.88 4.73
CA PHE A 207 3.71 1.34 6.07
C PHE A 207 4.23 2.73 6.49
N HIS A 208 5.18 3.31 5.77
CA HIS A 208 5.80 4.58 6.14
C HIS A 208 5.71 5.58 4.99
N LEU A 209 5.21 6.77 5.30
CA LEU A 209 5.23 7.93 4.42
C LEU A 209 5.82 9.10 5.22
N PRO A 210 7.14 9.34 5.17
CA PRO A 210 7.71 10.58 5.65
C PRO A 210 7.53 11.61 4.53
N ILE A 211 6.55 12.50 4.68
CA ILE A 211 6.24 13.46 3.62
C ILE A 211 5.98 14.84 4.21
N ALA A 212 6.40 15.84 3.45
CA ALA A 212 6.40 17.26 3.75
C ALA A 212 5.08 17.79 4.35
N ASN A 213 5.24 18.91 5.07
CA ASN A 213 4.17 19.72 5.65
C ASN A 213 3.36 20.39 4.54
N GLY A 214 2.42 19.66 3.94
CA GLY A 214 1.42 20.17 3.00
C GLY A 214 0.03 19.81 3.49
N ASP A 215 -0.90 20.77 3.43
CA ASP A 215 -2.28 20.53 3.81
C ASP A 215 -2.99 19.67 2.74
N PRO A 216 -3.52 18.49 3.09
CA PRO A 216 -4.24 17.66 2.13
C PRO A 216 -5.52 18.35 1.66
N THR A 217 -5.75 18.33 0.34
CA THR A 217 -6.96 18.86 -0.30
C THR A 217 -8.09 17.83 -0.28
N GLU A 218 -9.34 18.29 -0.22
CA GLU A 218 -10.53 17.43 -0.43
C GLU A 218 -10.86 17.27 -1.92
N THR A 219 -10.45 18.24 -2.76
CA THR A 219 -10.69 18.21 -4.20
C THR A 219 -9.48 17.60 -4.91
N PRO A 220 -9.66 16.58 -5.77
CA PRO A 220 -8.58 15.97 -6.51
C PRO A 220 -8.10 16.91 -7.62
N PRO A 221 -6.81 17.26 -7.67
CA PRO A 221 -6.24 17.93 -8.83
C PRO A 221 -6.13 16.96 -10.01
N GLU A 222 -6.20 17.46 -11.24
CA GLU A 222 -5.92 16.66 -12.43
C GLU A 222 -4.40 16.59 -12.67
N ILE A 223 -3.74 15.60 -12.08
CA ILE A 223 -2.28 15.42 -12.18
C ILE A 223 -1.87 14.76 -13.51
N TYR A 224 -2.72 13.88 -14.04
CA TYR A 224 -2.56 13.20 -15.32
C TYR A 224 -3.95 12.80 -15.88
N PRO A 225 -4.07 12.55 -17.20
CA PRO A 225 -5.34 12.14 -17.81
C PRO A 225 -5.91 10.88 -17.16
N GLY A 226 -7.17 10.92 -16.72
CA GLY A 226 -7.84 9.78 -16.08
C GLY A 226 -7.58 9.63 -14.58
N PHE A 227 -6.91 10.61 -13.94
CA PHE A 227 -6.58 10.62 -12.51
C PHE A 227 -7.71 10.14 -11.61
N THR A 228 -8.93 10.64 -11.78
CA THR A 228 -10.05 10.40 -10.85
C THR A 228 -10.44 8.93 -10.70
N ASN A 229 -10.34 8.12 -11.75
CA ASN A 229 -10.94 6.76 -11.80
C ASN A 229 -9.92 5.63 -11.61
N VAL A 230 -8.65 5.94 -11.32
CA VAL A 230 -7.57 4.93 -11.27
C VAL A 230 -7.81 3.83 -10.24
N HIS A 231 -8.41 4.18 -9.10
CA HIS A 231 -8.62 3.30 -7.94
C HIS A 231 -10.06 2.81 -7.77
N THR A 232 -10.98 3.07 -8.71
CA THR A 232 -12.40 2.70 -8.55
C THR A 232 -12.61 1.23 -8.21
N ALA A 233 -11.85 0.31 -8.82
CA ALA A 233 -11.96 -1.13 -8.51
C ALA A 233 -11.49 -1.47 -7.09
N TYR A 234 -10.49 -0.75 -6.58
CA TYR A 234 -10.03 -0.88 -5.20
C TYR A 234 -11.07 -0.32 -4.22
N ASP A 235 -11.69 0.81 -4.56
CA ASP A 235 -12.77 1.41 -3.77
C ASP A 235 -13.95 0.42 -3.63
N ASP A 236 -14.39 -0.17 -4.75
CA ASP A 236 -15.43 -1.19 -4.77
C ASP A 236 -15.06 -2.44 -3.95
N PHE A 237 -13.78 -2.83 -3.96
CA PHE A 237 -13.28 -3.92 -3.11
C PHE A 237 -13.33 -3.54 -1.63
N GLN A 238 -12.86 -2.35 -1.25
CA GLN A 238 -12.92 -1.87 0.13
C GLN A 238 -14.37 -1.82 0.63
N HIS A 239 -15.29 -1.30 -0.18
CA HIS A 239 -16.71 -1.23 0.19
C HIS A 239 -17.33 -2.61 0.40
N ARG A 240 -17.08 -3.55 -0.52
CA ARG A 240 -17.58 -4.94 -0.38
C ARG A 240 -16.97 -5.63 0.84
N PHE A 241 -15.67 -5.48 1.04
CA PHE A 241 -14.98 -6.08 2.17
C PHE A 241 -15.49 -5.53 3.51
N VAL A 242 -15.66 -4.20 3.62
CA VAL A 242 -16.25 -3.58 4.83
C VAL A 242 -17.67 -4.11 5.03
N ALA A 243 -18.50 -4.21 3.99
CA ALA A 243 -19.85 -4.75 4.11
C ALA A 243 -19.85 -6.22 4.60
N GLU A 244 -18.95 -7.06 4.08
CA GLU A 244 -18.84 -8.47 4.44
C GLU A 244 -18.32 -8.66 5.88
N TYR A 245 -17.23 -7.99 6.25
CA TYR A 245 -16.59 -8.15 7.56
C TYR A 245 -17.20 -7.28 8.68
N SER A 246 -18.02 -6.29 8.34
CA SER A 246 -18.90 -5.60 9.31
C SER A 246 -20.18 -6.38 9.59
N THR A 247 -20.45 -7.51 8.93
CA THR A 247 -21.58 -8.36 9.34
C THR A 247 -21.32 -8.85 10.77
N PRO A 248 -22.20 -8.59 11.76
CA PRO A 248 -21.95 -8.92 13.15
C PRO A 248 -21.75 -10.42 13.31
N THR A 249 -20.48 -10.83 13.49
CA THR A 249 -20.14 -12.20 13.84
C THR A 249 -20.77 -12.49 15.19
N ARG A 250 -21.67 -13.47 15.23
CA ARG A 250 -22.34 -13.90 16.45
C ARG A 250 -21.28 -14.22 17.51
N THR A 251 -21.24 -13.44 18.58
CA THR A 251 -20.29 -13.69 19.66
C THR A 251 -20.81 -14.86 20.48
N ARG A 252 -19.96 -15.87 20.68
CA ARG A 252 -20.30 -17.02 21.52
C ARG A 252 -20.38 -16.55 22.97
N ALA A 253 -21.58 -16.47 23.53
CA ALA A 253 -21.82 -16.02 24.90
C ALA A 253 -21.72 -17.19 25.90
N SER A 254 -21.90 -18.43 25.42
CA SER A 254 -21.65 -19.67 26.17
C SER A 254 -21.45 -20.86 25.21
N SER A 255 -21.18 -22.06 25.74
CA SER A 255 -21.00 -23.28 24.93
C SER A 255 -22.16 -23.59 23.97
N ALA A 256 -23.39 -23.13 24.27
CA ALA A 256 -24.61 -23.39 23.49
C ALA A 256 -25.35 -22.12 22.99
N VAL A 257 -24.94 -20.91 23.38
CA VAL A 257 -25.67 -19.67 23.05
C VAL A 257 -24.78 -18.70 22.27
N PHE A 258 -25.24 -18.36 21.08
CA PHE A 258 -24.68 -17.30 20.25
C PHE A 258 -25.55 -16.05 20.37
N ARG A 259 -24.96 -14.92 20.81
CA ARG A 259 -25.65 -13.62 20.82
C ARG A 259 -25.32 -12.85 19.54
N PRO A 260 -26.19 -11.93 19.07
CA PRO A 260 -25.81 -10.96 18.05
C PRO A 260 -24.56 -10.21 18.54
N GLY A 261 -23.49 -10.22 17.76
CA GLY A 261 -22.27 -9.49 18.12
C GLY A 261 -22.56 -7.99 18.10
N VAL A 262 -22.34 -7.31 19.24
CA VAL A 262 -22.33 -5.85 19.26
C VAL A 262 -20.95 -5.43 18.80
N GLN A 263 -20.86 -4.79 17.64
CA GLN A 263 -19.60 -4.28 17.12
C GLN A 263 -18.99 -3.27 18.11
N ARG A 264 -17.70 -3.44 18.43
CA ARG A 264 -16.91 -2.45 19.19
C ARG A 264 -17.01 -1.04 18.56
N ALA A 265 -17.18 -0.96 17.24
CA ALA A 265 -17.41 0.28 16.50
C ALA A 265 -18.75 0.97 16.83
N HIS A 266 -19.83 0.21 17.05
CA HIS A 266 -21.11 0.77 17.52
C HIS A 266 -20.98 1.33 18.94
N LEU A 267 -20.20 0.69 19.82
CA LEU A 267 -19.92 1.21 21.16
C LEU A 267 -19.07 2.48 21.13
N GLU A 268 -18.04 2.54 20.27
CA GLU A 268 -17.21 3.75 20.11
C GLU A 268 -18.00 4.92 19.49
N HIS A 269 -18.91 4.64 18.54
CA HIS A 269 -19.78 5.68 17.98
C HIS A 269 -20.82 6.17 19.00
N LEU A 270 -21.45 5.25 19.74
CA LEU A 270 -22.35 5.59 20.84
C LEU A 270 -21.62 6.43 21.90
N TYR A 271 -20.38 6.06 22.24
CA TYR A 271 -19.56 6.83 23.18
C TYR A 271 -19.24 8.23 22.64
N LYS A 272 -18.82 8.37 21.38
CA LYS A 272 -18.55 9.68 20.76
C LYS A 272 -19.78 10.56 20.64
N LEU A 273 -20.97 9.98 20.52
CA LEU A 273 -22.23 10.72 20.42
C LEU A 273 -22.80 11.10 21.80
N VAL A 274 -22.72 10.19 22.77
CA VAL A 274 -23.31 10.35 24.11
C VAL A 274 -22.38 11.13 25.05
N PHE A 275 -21.07 10.98 24.93
CA PHE A 275 -20.10 11.63 25.82
C PHE A 275 -20.17 13.17 25.77
N PRO A 276 -20.22 13.84 24.60
CA PRO A 276 -20.35 15.30 24.54
C PRO A 276 -21.67 15.80 25.13
N ILE A 277 -22.76 15.05 24.92
CA ILE A 277 -24.10 15.37 25.46
C ILE A 277 -24.07 15.26 26.98
N ALA A 278 -23.49 14.18 27.52
CA ALA A 278 -23.35 13.99 28.96
C ALA A 278 -22.49 15.08 29.62
N VAL A 279 -21.39 15.48 28.97
CA VAL A 279 -20.53 16.58 29.44
C VAL A 279 -21.30 17.91 29.41
N ALA A 280 -22.07 18.19 28.36
CA ALA A 280 -22.89 19.40 28.28
C ALA A 280 -23.97 19.44 29.37
N ILE A 281 -24.67 18.33 29.62
CA ILE A 281 -25.67 18.23 30.70
C ILE A 281 -25.01 18.42 32.06
N ALA A 282 -23.87 17.77 32.31
CA ALA A 282 -23.12 17.96 33.56
C ALA A 282 -22.69 19.41 33.77
N ALA A 283 -22.21 20.09 32.73
CA ALA A 283 -21.85 21.51 32.80
C ALA A 283 -23.06 22.40 33.12
N ILE A 284 -24.20 22.17 32.47
CA ILE A 284 -25.46 22.90 32.73
C ILE A 284 -25.91 22.71 34.18
N VAL A 285 -25.93 21.47 34.67
CA VAL A 285 -26.31 21.18 36.07
C VAL A 285 -25.38 21.88 37.05
N LEU A 286 -24.08 21.88 36.77
CA LEU A 286 -23.07 22.50 37.63
C LEU A 286 -23.20 24.03 37.65
N VAL A 287 -23.51 24.66 36.52
CA VAL A 287 -23.80 26.10 36.42
C VAL A 287 -25.09 26.46 37.17
N ILE A 288 -26.17 25.70 37.00
CA ILE A 288 -27.42 25.94 37.72
C ILE A 288 -27.17 25.86 39.23
N ARG A 289 -26.48 24.80 39.70
CA ARG A 289 -26.14 24.62 41.12
C ARG A 289 -25.26 25.72 41.72
N PHE A 290 -24.51 26.45 40.89
CA PHE A 290 -23.63 27.53 41.35
C PHE A 290 -24.34 28.89 41.34
N LEU A 291 -25.44 29.02 40.59
CA LEU A 291 -26.23 30.25 40.44
C LEU A 291 -27.53 30.24 41.27
N THR A 292 -27.97 29.08 41.74
CA THR A 292 -29.08 28.90 42.72
C THR A 292 -28.52 28.47 44.07
#